data_AF-A0A958IW49-F1
#
_entry.id   AF-A0A958IW49-F1
#
_cell.length_a   1.000
_cell.length_b   1.000
_cell.length_c   1.000
_cell.angle_alpha   90.00
_cell.angle_beta   90.00
_cell.angle_gamma   90.00
#
_symmetry.space_group_name_H-M   'P 1'
#
loop_
_entity.id
_entity.type
_entity.pdbx_description
1 polymer ?
#
loop_
_entity_poly.entity_id
_entity_poly.type
_entity_poly.pdbx_seq_one_letter_code
_entity_poly.pdbx_strand_id
1 'polypeptide(L)'
;MNRRTQHLFIAVFLLILFLLLLNLGMEKPLDHDEHQFVASAALYARDGLLPYRDYPYFHQPYLVFIYGTIFQFSDRLLFSARLFSILCAFATLTLVFGLFYRRFGRAAFPKRFLLAAGGIIMLIGSPLFAHTAGLAWNH
;
A
#
# COMPACT_ATOMS: atom_id res chain seq x y z
N MET A 1 -10.22 -4.05 30.55
CA MET A 1 -9.81 -2.85 29.79
C MET A 1 -11.01 -2.28 29.05
N ASN A 2 -11.29 -0.98 29.21
CA ASN A 2 -12.46 -0.35 28.57
C ASN A 2 -12.30 -0.28 27.03
N ARG A 3 -13.40 -0.09 26.29
CA ARG A 3 -13.37 -0.07 24.82
C ARG A 3 -12.53 1.08 24.25
N ARG A 4 -12.55 2.26 24.87
CA ARG A 4 -11.77 3.43 24.42
C ARG A 4 -10.28 3.14 24.41
N THR A 5 -9.75 2.58 25.50
CA THR A 5 -8.35 2.17 25.61
C THR A 5 -8.02 1.11 24.56
N GLN A 6 -8.90 0.14 24.30
CA GLN A 6 -8.68 -0.85 23.23
C GLN A 6 -8.54 -0.21 21.84
N HIS A 7 -9.43 0.73 21.50
CA HIS A 7 -9.36 1.43 20.22
C HIS A 7 -8.11 2.30 20.11
N LEU A 8 -7.70 2.97 21.20
CA LEU A 8 -6.47 3.74 21.22
C LEU A 8 -5.24 2.87 20.96
N PHE A 9 -5.15 1.69 21.61
CA PHE A 9 -4.05 0.74 21.37
C PHE A 9 -3.99 0.28 19.91
N ILE A 10 -5.15 -0.04 19.31
CA ILE A 10 -5.22 -0.43 17.90
C ILE A 10 -4.81 0.72 16.99
N ALA A 11 -5.30 1.94 17.25
CA ALA A 11 -4.97 3.11 16.45
C ALA A 11 -3.47 3.43 16.49
N VAL A 12 -2.85 3.38 17.67
CA VAL A 12 -1.40 3.57 17.83
C VAL A 12 -0.63 2.48 17.09
N PHE A 13 -1.04 1.22 17.22
CA PHE A 13 -0.40 0.11 16.49
C PHE A 13 -0.49 0.30 14.97
N LEU A 14 -1.65 0.65 14.44
CA LEU A 14 -1.84 0.90 13.00
C LEU A 14 -1.06 2.14 12.53
N LEU A 15 -0.95 3.18 13.36
CA LEU A 15 -0.13 4.35 13.04
C LEU A 15 1.36 3.99 12.94
N ILE A 16 1.88 3.22 13.89
CA ILE A 16 3.27 2.72 13.86
C ILE A 16 3.49 1.88 12.59
N LEU A 17 2.52 1.02 12.26
CA LEU A 17 2.55 0.21 11.04
C LEU A 17 2.63 1.07 9.79
N PHE A 18 1.79 2.10 9.70
CA PHE A 18 1.78 3.01 8.57
C PHE A 18 3.12 3.74 8.41
N LEU A 19 3.67 4.27 9.51
CA LEU A 19 4.97 4.95 9.48
C LEU A 19 6.12 4.02 9.07
N LEU A 20 6.08 2.76 9.51
CA LEU A 20 7.04 1.73 9.09
C LEU A 20 6.95 1.50 7.58
N LEU A 21 5.74 1.31 7.02
CA LEU A 21 5.56 1.12 5.58
C LEU A 21 5.97 2.35 4.78
N LEU A 22 5.69 3.54 5.31
CA LEU A 22 6.08 4.80 4.68
C LEU A 22 7.59 4.90 4.56
N ASN A 23 8.32 4.62 5.65
CA ASN A 23 9.77 4.59 5.66
C ASN A 23 10.32 3.53 4.69
N LEU A 24 9.86 2.28 4.82
CA LEU A 24 10.32 1.17 3.98
C LEU A 24 10.05 1.41 2.49
N GLY A 25 8.90 1.96 2.11
CA GLY A 25 8.56 2.21 0.71
C GLY A 25 9.31 3.41 0.12
N MET A 26 9.53 4.47 0.90
CA MET A 26 10.19 5.68 0.41
C MET A 26 11.72 5.55 0.34
N GLU A 27 12.34 4.71 1.17
CA GLU A 27 13.78 4.46 1.13
C GLU A 27 14.21 3.46 0.05
N LYS A 28 13.26 2.78 -0.62
CA LYS A 28 13.60 1.86 -1.71
C LYS A 28 14.36 2.59 -2.82
N PRO A 29 15.41 1.97 -3.40
CA PRO A 29 16.03 2.50 -4.61
C PRO A 29 14.98 2.57 -5.72
N LEU A 30 15.21 3.45 -6.70
CA LEU A 30 14.38 3.51 -7.90
C LEU A 30 14.51 2.19 -8.65
N ASP A 31 13.39 1.53 -8.91
CA ASP A 31 13.35 0.31 -9.70
C ASP A 31 13.01 0.64 -11.16
N HIS A 32 13.71 0.01 -12.10
CA HIS A 32 13.50 0.19 -13.54
C HIS A 32 12.07 -0.14 -13.98
N ASP A 33 11.40 -1.09 -13.34
CA ASP A 33 10.04 -1.50 -13.71
C ASP A 33 9.00 -0.45 -13.25
N GLU A 34 9.29 0.38 -12.24
CA GLU A 34 8.41 1.48 -11.84
C GLU A 34 8.21 2.49 -12.98
N HIS A 35 9.20 2.63 -13.86
CA HIS A 35 9.13 3.56 -14.99
C HIS A 35 7.96 3.22 -15.92
N GLN A 36 7.69 1.94 -16.16
CA GLN A 36 6.63 1.56 -17.09
C GLN A 36 5.26 2.01 -16.58
N PHE A 37 5.02 2.02 -15.27
CA PHE A 37 3.76 2.48 -14.68
C PHE A 37 3.70 3.99 -14.52
N VAL A 38 4.80 4.63 -14.10
CA VAL A 38 4.83 6.07 -13.88
C VAL A 38 4.83 6.85 -15.19
N ALA A 39 5.60 6.41 -16.20
CA ALA A 39 5.67 7.10 -17.48
C ALA A 39 4.36 6.99 -18.27
N SER A 40 3.76 5.78 -18.33
CA SER A 40 2.47 5.59 -19.01
C SER A 40 1.35 6.44 -18.39
N ALA A 41 1.30 6.50 -17.06
CA ALA A 41 0.37 7.37 -16.34
C ALA A 41 0.62 8.86 -16.63
N ALA A 42 1.87 9.29 -16.75
CA ALA A 42 2.21 10.67 -17.11
C ALA A 42 1.78 11.02 -18.55
N LEU A 43 1.97 10.11 -19.51
CA LEU A 43 1.49 10.29 -20.90
C LEU A 43 -0.04 10.42 -20.95
N TYR A 44 -0.75 9.60 -20.18
CA TYR A 44 -2.21 9.73 -20.06
C TYR A 44 -2.60 11.08 -19.42
N ALA A 45 -1.96 11.46 -18.31
CA ALA A 45 -2.32 12.67 -17.56
C ALA A 45 -2.06 13.96 -18.34
N ARG A 46 -0.99 13.99 -19.14
CA ARG A 46 -0.52 15.20 -19.84
C ARG A 46 -1.06 15.30 -21.27
N ASP A 47 -1.06 14.19 -21.99
CA ASP A 47 -1.29 14.15 -23.44
C ASP A 47 -2.55 13.35 -23.81
N GLY A 48 -3.21 12.71 -22.84
CA GLY A 48 -4.40 11.89 -23.09
C GLY A 48 -4.13 10.59 -23.86
N LEU A 49 -2.86 10.17 -23.95
CA LEU A 49 -2.47 8.96 -24.69
C LEU A 49 -2.90 7.70 -23.94
N LEU A 50 -3.51 6.76 -24.67
CA LEU A 50 -4.09 5.54 -24.13
C LEU A 50 -3.15 4.32 -24.34
N PRO A 51 -3.01 3.45 -23.32
CA PRO A 51 -2.23 2.22 -23.45
C PRO A 51 -2.84 1.31 -24.52
N TYR A 52 -1.99 0.57 -25.23
CA TYR A 52 -2.29 -0.32 -26.37
C TYR A 52 -2.74 0.36 -27.66
N ARG A 53 -3.34 1.55 -27.59
CA ARG A 53 -3.73 2.33 -28.77
C ARG A 53 -2.60 3.22 -29.26
N ASP A 54 -2.04 4.01 -28.35
CA ASP A 54 -1.10 5.08 -28.69
C ASP A 54 0.36 4.69 -28.34
N TYR A 55 0.55 3.69 -27.48
CA TYR A 55 1.86 3.12 -27.15
C TYR A 55 1.75 1.65 -26.69
N PRO A 56 2.82 0.85 -26.86
CA PRO A 56 2.85 -0.52 -26.35
C PRO A 56 2.84 -0.52 -24.82
N TYR A 57 1.99 -1.36 -24.24
CA TYR A 57 1.88 -1.55 -22.80
C TYR A 57 1.71 -3.04 -22.51
N PHE A 58 2.36 -3.55 -21.45
CA PHE A 58 2.47 -5.00 -21.22
C PHE A 58 1.74 -5.49 -19.96
N HIS A 59 1.03 -4.60 -19.26
CA HIS A 59 0.32 -4.89 -18.01
C HIS A 59 -1.15 -4.49 -18.13
N GLN A 60 -2.00 -4.89 -17.20
CA GLN A 60 -3.37 -4.36 -17.13
C GLN A 60 -3.35 -2.83 -16.87
N PRO A 61 -4.15 -2.03 -17.58
CA PRO A 61 -3.96 -0.58 -17.63
C PRO A 61 -4.55 0.19 -16.43
N TYR A 62 -5.10 -0.49 -15.43
CA TYR A 62 -5.78 0.18 -14.31
C TYR A 62 -4.88 1.16 -13.56
N LEU A 63 -3.60 0.82 -13.34
CA LEU A 63 -2.65 1.72 -12.68
C LEU A 63 -2.34 2.97 -13.52
N VAL A 64 -2.37 2.88 -14.85
CA VAL A 64 -2.17 4.04 -15.75
C VAL A 64 -3.23 5.10 -15.45
N PHE A 65 -4.49 4.68 -15.37
CA PHE A 65 -5.60 5.60 -15.11
C PHE A 65 -5.61 6.12 -13.68
N ILE A 66 -5.34 5.26 -12.68
CA ILE A 66 -5.29 5.66 -11.27
C ILE A 66 -4.17 6.68 -11.03
N TYR A 67 -2.93 6.35 -11.41
CA TYR A 67 -1.80 7.27 -11.27
C TYR A 67 -1.97 8.50 -12.14
N GLY A 68 -2.52 8.34 -13.36
CA GLY A 68 -2.79 9.45 -14.24
C GLY A 68 -3.74 10.48 -13.62
N THR A 69 -4.82 10.04 -12.96
CA THR A 69 -5.70 10.93 -12.19
C THR A 69 -4.97 11.58 -11.01
N ILE A 70 -4.13 10.83 -10.28
CA ILE A 70 -3.35 11.39 -9.17
C ILE A 70 -2.37 12.48 -9.67
N PHE A 71 -1.76 12.27 -10.83
CA PHE A 71 -0.78 13.19 -11.42
C PHE A 71 -1.38 14.50 -11.91
N GLN A 72 -2.71 14.58 -12.08
CA GLN A 72 -3.40 15.85 -12.32
C GLN A 72 -3.34 16.80 -11.11
N PHE A 73 -3.08 16.27 -9.91
CA PHE A 73 -3.02 17.03 -8.67
C PHE A 73 -1.62 17.10 -8.06
N SER A 74 -0.61 16.49 -8.69
CA SER A 74 0.75 16.43 -8.15
C SER A 74 1.81 16.22 -9.24
N ASP A 75 2.79 17.13 -9.27
CA ASP A 75 3.97 17.02 -10.15
C ASP A 75 5.03 16.05 -9.62
N ARG A 76 4.88 15.56 -8.38
CA ARG A 76 5.81 14.61 -7.75
C ARG A 76 5.40 13.18 -8.11
N LEU A 77 5.61 12.79 -9.37
CA LEU A 77 5.05 11.57 -9.96
C LEU A 77 5.41 10.30 -9.15
N LEU A 78 6.70 10.01 -9.00
CA LEU A 78 7.17 8.81 -8.29
C LEU A 78 6.72 8.79 -6.83
N PHE A 79 6.86 9.91 -6.13
CA PHE A 79 6.43 10.05 -4.74
C PHE A 79 4.93 9.75 -4.59
N SER A 80 4.09 10.31 -5.48
CA SER A 80 2.64 10.16 -5.41
C SER A 80 2.21 8.73 -5.74
N ALA A 81 2.87 8.09 -6.71
CA ALA A 81 2.63 6.70 -7.06
C ALA A 81 3.05 5.73 -5.94
N ARG A 82 4.24 5.93 -5.36
CA ARG A 82 4.70 5.14 -4.20
C ARG A 82 3.80 5.36 -2.98
N LEU A 83 3.39 6.59 -2.71
CA LEU A 83 2.47 6.89 -1.61
C LEU A 83 1.13 6.15 -1.78
N PHE A 84 0.58 6.12 -3.00
CA PHE A 84 -0.62 5.34 -3.28
C PHE A 84 -0.41 3.84 -3.04
N SER A 85 0.70 3.27 -3.53
CA SER A 85 1.07 1.87 -3.29
C SER A 85 1.18 1.55 -1.79
N ILE A 86 1.82 2.43 -1.00
CA ILE A 86 1.93 2.32 0.45
C ILE A 86 0.55 2.37 1.12
N LEU A 87 -0.35 3.24 0.68
CA LEU A 87 -1.72 3.31 1.18
C LEU A 87 -2.50 2.01 0.89
N CYS A 88 -2.33 1.42 -0.30
CA CYS A 88 -2.92 0.12 -0.64
C CYS A 88 -2.35 -1.02 0.22
N ALA A 89 -1.03 -1.04 0.44
CA ALA A 89 -0.38 -2.01 1.33
C ALA A 89 -0.89 -1.87 2.77
N PHE A 90 -1.00 -0.64 3.27
CA PHE A 90 -1.54 -0.35 4.60
C PHE A 90 -3.01 -0.75 4.74
N ALA A 91 -3.83 -0.46 3.72
CA ALA A 91 -5.23 -0.89 3.68
C ALA A 91 -5.35 -2.42 3.73
N THR A 92 -4.51 -3.13 2.97
CA THR A 92 -4.46 -4.60 2.97
C THR A 92 -4.14 -5.14 4.36
N LEU A 93 -3.11 -4.61 5.02
CA LEU A 93 -2.74 -5.01 6.39
C LEU A 93 -3.84 -4.70 7.40
N THR A 94 -4.51 -3.54 7.27
CA THR A 94 -5.63 -3.16 8.15
C THR A 94 -6.81 -4.11 7.99
N LEU A 95 -7.14 -4.51 6.75
CA LEU A 95 -8.19 -5.49 6.46
C LEU A 95 -7.83 -6.86 7.04
N VAL A 96 -6.61 -7.34 6.81
CA VAL A 96 -6.14 -8.61 7.38
C VAL A 96 -6.17 -8.57 8.90
N PHE A 97 -5.71 -7.48 9.52
CA PHE A 97 -5.78 -7.28 10.97
C PHE A 97 -7.22 -7.38 11.46
N GLY A 98 -8.15 -6.68 10.79
CA GLY A 98 -9.58 -6.73 11.09
C GLY A 98 -10.16 -8.13 10.99
N LEU A 99 -9.76 -8.92 9.98
CA LEU A 99 -10.17 -10.32 9.82
C LEU A 99 -9.68 -11.19 10.98
N PHE A 100 -8.40 -11.11 11.33
CA PHE A 100 -7.84 -11.82 12.50
C PHE A 100 -8.54 -11.41 13.80
N TYR A 101 -8.69 -10.10 14.01
CA TYR A 101 -9.32 -9.54 15.19
C TYR A 101 -10.78 -10.01 15.34
N ARG A 102 -11.55 -10.06 14.24
CA ARG A 102 -12.91 -10.61 14.22
C ARG A 102 -12.92 -12.12 14.47
N ARG A 103 -12.00 -12.88 13.85
CA ARG A 103 -11.92 -14.34 13.98
C ARG A 103 -11.68 -14.80 15.42
N PHE A 104 -10.95 -14.01 16.20
CA PHE A 104 -10.68 -14.25 17.62
C PHE A 104 -11.57 -13.42 18.55
N GLY A 105 -12.76 -13.01 18.10
CA GLY A 105 -13.67 -12.14 18.84
C GLY A 105 -14.09 -12.63 20.24
N ARG A 106 -14.05 -13.96 20.48
CA ARG A 106 -14.34 -14.60 21.78
C ARG A 106 -13.18 -14.54 22.78
N ALA A 107 -11.96 -14.27 22.33
CA ALA A 107 -10.81 -14.16 23.21
C ALA A 107 -10.78 -12.81 23.94
N ALA A 108 -10.15 -12.79 25.12
CA ALA A 108 -9.86 -11.54 25.83
C ALA A 108 -9.00 -10.62 24.96
N PHE A 109 -9.16 -9.29 25.13
CA PHE A 109 -8.48 -8.28 24.31
C PHE A 109 -6.98 -8.54 24.10
N PRO A 110 -6.16 -8.79 25.14
CA PRO A 110 -4.72 -8.97 24.94
C PRO A 110 -4.40 -10.13 24.00
N LYS A 111 -5.07 -11.28 24.18
CA LYS A 111 -4.89 -12.45 23.30
C LYS A 111 -5.35 -12.15 21.88
N ARG A 112 -6.52 -11.53 21.71
CA ARG A 112 -7.07 -11.17 20.40
C ARG A 112 -6.17 -10.19 19.65
N PHE A 113 -5.66 -9.16 20.34
CA PHE A 113 -4.73 -8.18 19.78
C PHE A 113 -3.41 -8.84 19.41
N LEU A 114 -2.80 -9.63 20.30
CA LEU A 114 -1.53 -10.31 20.02
C LEU A 114 -1.62 -11.27 18.83
N LEU A 115 -2.71 -12.01 18.69
CA LEU A 115 -2.92 -12.89 17.54
C LEU A 115 -3.05 -12.11 16.22
N ALA A 116 -3.79 -11.00 16.24
CA ALA A 116 -3.95 -10.15 15.06
C ALA A 116 -2.64 -9.42 14.70
N ALA A 117 -1.97 -8.82 15.69
CA ALA A 117 -0.68 -8.15 15.50
C ALA A 117 0.40 -9.13 15.04
N GLY A 118 0.46 -10.33 15.65
CA GLY A 118 1.39 -11.38 15.26
C GLY A 118 1.22 -11.83 13.81
N GLY A 119 -0.03 -12.02 13.35
CA GLY A 119 -0.31 -12.35 11.95
C GLY A 119 0.17 -11.27 10.97
N ILE A 120 -0.01 -10.00 11.33
CA ILE A 120 0.48 -8.86 10.54
C ILE A 120 2.00 -8.77 10.53
N ILE A 121 2.65 -8.93 11.68
CA ILE A 121 4.11 -8.91 11.78
C ILE A 121 4.73 -10.03 10.94
N MET A 122 4.14 -11.24 10.97
CA MET A 122 4.58 -12.34 10.11
C MET A 122 4.44 -12.02 8.62
N LEU A 123 3.32 -11.38 8.21
CA LEU A 123 3.11 -10.99 6.82
C LEU A 123 4.12 -9.94 6.36
N ILE A 124 4.38 -8.92 7.17
CA ILE A 124 5.37 -7.87 6.87
C ILE A 124 6.79 -8.44 6.83
N GLY A 125 7.10 -9.38 7.72
CA GLY A 125 8.38 -10.09 7.73
C GLY A 125 8.57 -11.05 6.56
N SER A 126 7.54 -11.26 5.71
CA SER A 126 7.69 -12.10 4.53
C SER A 126 8.53 -11.37 3.46
N PRO A 127 9.47 -12.05 2.79
CA PRO A 127 10.27 -11.44 1.73
C PRO A 127 9.42 -10.87 0.59
N LEU A 128 8.31 -11.52 0.28
CA LEU A 128 7.39 -11.08 -0.77
C LEU A 128 6.81 -9.70 -0.45
N PHE A 129 6.21 -9.55 0.75
CA PHE A 129 5.62 -8.28 1.15
C PHE A 129 6.68 -7.19 1.26
N ALA A 130 7.83 -7.49 1.87
CA ALA A 130 8.92 -6.53 2.01
C ALA A 130 9.49 -6.08 0.66
N HIS A 131 9.51 -6.96 -0.35
CA HIS A 131 9.97 -6.64 -1.69
C HIS A 131 8.99 -5.75 -2.44
N THR A 132 7.70 -6.11 -2.45
CA THR A 132 6.69 -5.47 -3.32
C THR A 132 6.05 -4.24 -2.71
N ALA A 133 5.89 -4.17 -1.38
CA ALA A 133 5.17 -3.09 -0.73
C ALA A 133 5.87 -1.74 -0.93
N GLY A 134 5.14 -0.78 -1.50
CA GLY A 134 5.57 0.60 -1.64
C GLY A 134 6.35 0.94 -2.92
N LEU A 135 6.62 -0.04 -3.78
CA LEU A 135 7.05 0.24 -5.15
C LEU A 135 5.85 0.68 -5.99
N ALA A 136 6.08 1.57 -6.96
CA ALA A 136 5.05 2.13 -7.84
C ALA A 136 4.62 1.16 -8.96
N TRP A 137 4.45 -0.13 -8.65
CA TRP A 137 4.09 -1.20 -9.59
C TRP A 137 3.03 -2.14 -9.00
N ASN A 138 2.59 -3.14 -9.76
CA ASN A 138 1.62 -4.16 -9.31
C ASN A 138 2.11 -5.61 -9.47
N HIS A 139 3.42 -5.84 -9.34
CA HIS A 139 4.03 -7.18 -9.30
C HIS A 139 3.94 -7.85 -7.93
#